data_AF-A0A7C2TDA0-F1
#
_entry.id   AF-A0A7C2TDA0-F1
#
_cell.length_a   1.000
_cell.length_b   1.000
_cell.length_c   1.000
_cell.angle_alpha   90.00
_cell.angle_beta   90.00
_cell.angle_gamma   90.00
#
_symmetry.space_group_name_H-M   'P 1'
#
loop_
_entity.id
_entity.type
_entity.pdbx_description
1 polymer ?
#
loop_
_entity_poly.entity_id
_entity_poly.type
_entity_poly.pdbx_seq_one_letter_code
_entity_poly.pdbx_strand_id
1 'polypeptide(L)'
;MQTNEDKIRMVINLLENLVKDPALPRNLKEACKEAIDKLSDKKITSYSVKSSSSIGKLEEIAQDPTLPVFARTVIWRAISILEQVKD
;
A
#
# COMPACT_ATOMS: atom_id res chain seq x y z
N MET A 1 -16.93 12.82 6.10
CA MET A 1 -15.61 12.89 5.42
C MET A 1 -14.77 11.73 5.93
N GLN A 2 -14.10 10.97 5.06
CA GLN A 2 -13.17 9.92 5.52
C GLN A 2 -11.95 10.56 6.20
N THR A 3 -11.57 10.05 7.36
CA THR A 3 -10.35 10.50 8.05
C THR A 3 -9.11 9.92 7.38
N ASN A 4 -7.93 10.49 7.68
CA ASN A 4 -6.65 9.93 7.22
C ASN A 4 -6.44 8.50 7.72
N GLU A 5 -6.87 8.21 8.93
CA GLU A 5 -6.79 6.87 9.51
C GLU A 5 -7.70 5.89 8.76
N ASP A 6 -8.93 6.30 8.40
CA ASP A 6 -9.83 5.47 7.59
C ASP A 6 -9.22 5.14 6.22
N LYS A 7 -8.60 6.14 5.56
CA LYS A 7 -7.92 5.94 4.27
C LYS A 7 -6.75 4.96 4.40
N ILE A 8 -5.90 5.13 5.41
CA ILE A 8 -4.77 4.23 5.67
C ILE A 8 -5.27 2.81 5.95
N ARG A 9 -6.31 2.66 6.78
CA ARG A 9 -6.89 1.36 7.10
C ARG A 9 -7.50 0.69 5.87
N MET A 10 -8.14 1.46 5.00
CA MET A 10 -8.64 0.96 3.71
C MET A 10 -7.50 0.43 2.84
N VAL A 11 -6.36 1.15 2.78
CA VAL A 11 -5.19 0.71 2.01
C VAL A 11 -4.56 -0.55 2.61
N ILE A 12 -4.41 -0.62 3.94
CA ILE A 12 -3.90 -1.82 4.62
C ILE A 12 -4.75 -3.04 4.25
N ASN A 13 -6.08 -2.92 4.29
CA ASN A 13 -6.98 -4.01 3.91
C ASN A 13 -6.82 -4.44 2.44
N LEU A 14 -6.63 -3.49 1.53
CA LEU A 14 -6.38 -3.79 0.11
C LEU A 14 -5.07 -4.58 -0.07
N LEU A 15 -3.99 -4.14 0.58
CA LEU A 15 -2.69 -4.79 0.51
C LEU A 15 -2.69 -6.16 1.20
N GLU A 16 -3.37 -6.31 2.33
CA GLU A 16 -3.52 -7.60 3.00
C GLU A 16 -4.20 -8.65 2.12
N ASN A 17 -5.21 -8.25 1.35
CA ASN A 17 -5.87 -9.15 0.42
C ASN A 17 -4.91 -9.66 -0.67
N LEU A 18 -4.02 -8.80 -1.17
CA LEU A 18 -2.97 -9.23 -2.09
C LEU A 18 -1.97 -10.18 -1.42
N VAL A 19 -1.59 -9.91 -0.17
CA VAL A 19 -0.67 -10.78 0.58
C VAL A 19 -1.25 -12.19 0.78
N LYS A 20 -2.56 -12.28 1.01
CA LYS A 20 -3.29 -13.55 1.25
C LYS A 20 -3.49 -14.37 -0.02
N ASP A 21 -3.40 -13.76 -1.21
CA ASP A 21 -3.65 -14.46 -2.47
C ASP A 21 -2.49 -15.41 -2.83
N PRO A 22 -2.67 -16.73 -2.88
CA PRO A 22 -1.60 -17.68 -3.17
C PRO A 22 -1.05 -17.56 -4.60
N ALA A 23 -1.82 -17.05 -5.56
CA ALA A 23 -1.43 -16.91 -6.96
C ALA A 23 -0.44 -15.75 -7.20
N LEU A 24 -0.30 -14.83 -6.24
CA LEU A 24 0.61 -13.69 -6.37
C LEU A 24 2.05 -14.03 -6.00
N PRO A 25 3.05 -13.45 -6.71
CA PRO A 25 4.45 -13.77 -6.53
C PRO A 25 4.98 -13.23 -5.19
N ARG A 26 6.05 -13.86 -4.68
CA ARG A 26 6.59 -13.58 -3.34
C ARG A 26 7.08 -12.15 -3.18
N ASN A 27 7.76 -11.61 -4.19
CA ASN A 27 8.24 -10.22 -4.22
C ASN A 27 7.11 -9.21 -3.99
N LEU A 28 5.95 -9.40 -4.63
CA LEU A 28 4.79 -8.53 -4.44
C LEU A 28 4.27 -8.61 -3.00
N LYS A 29 4.19 -9.83 -2.45
CA LYS A 29 3.72 -10.04 -1.08
C LYS A 29 4.67 -9.39 -0.07
N GLU A 30 5.98 -9.50 -0.28
CA GLU A 30 6.99 -8.88 0.58
C GLU A 30 6.88 -7.35 0.51
N ALA A 31 6.78 -6.76 -0.70
CA ALA A 31 6.60 -5.32 -0.85
C ALA A 31 5.30 -4.80 -0.21
N CYS A 32 4.18 -5.53 -0.35
CA CYS A 32 2.92 -5.20 0.29
C CYS A 32 3.02 -5.24 1.82
N LYS A 33 3.69 -6.25 2.38
CA LYS A 33 3.94 -6.34 3.83
C LYS A 33 4.76 -5.17 4.33
N GLU A 34 5.86 -4.83 3.66
CA GLU A 34 6.70 -3.69 4.01
C GLU A 34 5.89 -2.37 4.00
N ALA A 35 5.02 -2.18 3.01
CA ALA A 35 4.13 -1.01 2.97
C ALA A 35 3.13 -1.01 4.13
N ILE A 36 2.53 -2.16 4.47
CA ILE A 36 1.62 -2.29 5.62
C ILE A 36 2.34 -1.96 6.93
N ASP A 37 3.56 -2.46 7.12
CA ASP A 37 4.38 -2.20 8.31
C ASP A 37 4.65 -0.70 8.47
N LYS A 38 5.02 0.00 7.39
CA LYS A 38 5.22 1.45 7.39
C LYS A 38 3.95 2.24 7.71
N LEU A 39 2.81 1.84 7.13
CA LEU A 39 1.51 2.46 7.40
C LEU A 39 1.05 2.24 8.84
N SER A 40 1.43 1.11 9.44
CA SER A 40 1.05 0.73 10.80
C SER A 40 2.05 1.19 11.87
N ASP A 41 3.21 1.73 11.47
CA ASP A 41 4.25 2.14 12.39
C ASP A 41 3.77 3.28 13.30
N LYS A 42 3.71 3.02 14.60
CA LYS A 42 3.28 3.98 15.62
C LYS A 42 4.36 5.02 15.93
N LYS A 43 5.61 4.80 15.53
CA LYS A 43 6.72 5.74 15.74
C LYS A 43 6.63 6.95 14.80
N ILE A 44 6.03 6.78 13.62
CA ILE A 44 5.81 7.86 12.68
C ILE A 44 4.51 8.58 13.07
N THR A 45 4.61 9.85 13.45
CA THR A 45 3.44 10.64 13.88
C THR A 45 2.70 11.28 12.71
N SER A 46 3.43 11.69 11.66
CA SER A 46 2.85 12.30 10.46
C SER A 46 2.23 11.26 9.53
N TYR A 47 0.95 11.42 9.23
CA TYR A 47 0.23 10.59 8.26
C TYR A 47 0.78 10.76 6.84
N SER A 48 1.22 11.98 6.50
CA SER A 48 1.86 12.28 5.22
C SER A 48 3.15 11.49 5.05
N VAL A 49 4.01 11.46 6.07
CA VAL A 49 5.29 10.73 6.01
C VAL A 49 5.07 9.23 5.85
N LYS A 50 4.11 8.63 6.57
CA LYS A 50 3.75 7.21 6.40
C LYS A 50 3.30 6.92 4.97
N SER A 51 2.44 7.79 4.44
CA SER A 51 1.86 7.64 3.12
C SER A 51 2.94 7.74 2.04
N SER A 52 3.78 8.77 2.08
CA SER A 52 4.88 8.95 1.11
C SER A 52 5.89 7.79 1.12
N SER A 53 6.28 7.31 2.31
CA SER A 53 7.24 6.20 2.42
C SER A 53 6.67 4.87 1.90
N SER A 54 5.34 4.72 1.95
CA SER A 54 4.63 3.54 1.46
C SER A 54 4.34 3.65 -0.04
N ILE A 55 3.97 4.83 -0.54
CA ILE A 55 3.77 5.11 -1.97
C ILE A 55 5.01 4.74 -2.77
N GLY A 56 6.20 5.20 -2.38
CA GLY A 56 7.42 4.89 -3.14
C GLY A 56 7.69 3.39 -3.27
N LYS A 57 7.39 2.60 -2.24
CA LYS A 57 7.51 1.13 -2.28
C LYS A 57 6.46 0.49 -3.19
N LEU A 58 5.23 1.02 -3.16
CA LEU A 58 4.12 0.55 -3.99
C LEU A 58 4.34 0.89 -5.48
N GLU A 59 4.92 2.05 -5.79
CA GLU A 59 5.27 2.45 -7.15
C GLU A 59 6.36 1.56 -7.74
N GLU A 60 7.40 1.24 -6.95
CA GLU A 60 8.47 0.34 -7.35
C GLU A 60 7.91 -1.04 -7.76
N ILE A 61 7.08 -1.64 -6.91
CA ILE A 61 6.50 -2.95 -7.21
C ILE A 61 5.46 -2.88 -8.34
N ALA A 62 4.74 -1.78 -8.53
CA ALA A 62 3.77 -1.64 -9.62
C ALA A 62 4.42 -1.73 -11.02
N GLN A 63 5.71 -1.40 -11.13
CA GLN A 63 6.50 -1.50 -12.35
C GLN A 63 6.95 -2.93 -12.66
N ASP A 64 6.81 -3.87 -11.71
CA ASP A 64 7.23 -5.25 -11.92
C ASP A 64 6.40 -5.92 -13.05
N PRO A 65 7.06 -6.48 -14.08
CA PRO A 65 6.38 -7.05 -15.24
C PRO A 65 5.73 -8.41 -14.95
N THR A 66 6.13 -9.09 -13.88
CA THR A 66 5.57 -10.40 -13.46
C THR A 66 4.20 -10.27 -12.81
N LEU A 67 3.79 -9.05 -12.45
CA LEU A 67 2.52 -8.82 -11.77
C LEU A 67 1.31 -9.05 -12.69
N PRO A 68 0.28 -9.77 -12.21
CA PRO A 68 -1.03 -9.78 -12.84
C PRO A 68 -1.64 -8.37 -12.91
N VAL A 69 -2.40 -8.12 -13.97
CA VAL A 69 -3.04 -6.82 -14.23
C VAL A 69 -3.91 -6.37 -13.04
N PHE A 70 -4.69 -7.29 -12.46
CA PHE A 70 -5.56 -6.96 -11.34
C PHE A 70 -4.77 -6.47 -10.11
N ALA A 71 -3.63 -7.10 -9.80
CA ALA A 71 -2.80 -6.72 -8.66
C ALA A 71 -2.20 -5.32 -8.88
N ARG A 72 -1.76 -5.03 -10.11
CA ARG A 72 -1.27 -3.70 -10.50
C ARG A 72 -2.37 -2.64 -10.33
N THR A 73 -3.61 -2.92 -10.75
CA THR A 73 -4.75 -2.00 -10.55
C THR A 73 -5.03 -1.75 -9.06
N VAL A 74 -4.98 -2.79 -8.21
CA VAL A 74 -5.18 -2.65 -6.77
C VAL A 74 -4.08 -1.79 -6.14
N ILE A 75 -2.82 -1.97 -6.56
CA ILE A 75 -1.69 -1.16 -6.09
C ILE A 75 -1.87 0.31 -6.49
N TRP A 76 -2.23 0.60 -7.75
CA TRP A 76 -2.50 1.98 -8.18
C TRP A 76 -3.66 2.62 -7.43
N ARG A 77 -4.71 1.85 -7.14
CA ARG A 77 -5.81 2.30 -6.29
C ARG A 77 -5.32 2.63 -4.87
N ALA A 78 -4.46 1.80 -4.29
CA ALA A 78 -3.87 2.05 -2.98
C ALA A 78 -3.04 3.35 -2.97
N ILE A 79 -2.19 3.56 -3.98
CA ILE A 79 -1.40 4.78 -4.16
C ILE A 79 -2.32 6.01 -4.21
N SER A 80 -3.35 5.99 -5.06
CA SER A 80 -4.29 7.12 -5.21
C SER A 80 -5.05 7.46 -3.92
N ILE A 81 -5.30 6.49 -3.04
CA ILE A 81 -5.89 6.74 -1.72
C ILE A 81 -4.86 7.38 -0.78
N LEU A 82 -3.60 6.89 -0.79
CA LEU A 82 -2.52 7.45 0.03
C LEU A 82 -2.14 8.87 -0.37
N GLU A 83 -2.20 9.23 -1.66
CA GLU A 83 -1.94 10.60 -2.13
C GLU A 83 -2.94 11.63 -1.58
N GLN A 84 -4.13 11.17 -1.17
CA GLN A 84 -5.15 12.02 -0.56
C GLN A 84 -4.95 12.19 0.95
N VAL A 85 -3.97 11.53 1.56
CA VAL A 85 -3.61 11.68 2.96
C VAL A 85 -2.68 12.88 3.10
N LYS A 86 -3.10 13.87 3.89
CA LYS A 86 -2.35 15.10 4.17
C LYS A 86 -2.33 15.35 5.68
N ASP A 87 -1.32 16.05 6.18
CA ASP A 87 -1.19 16.39 7.61
C ASP A 87 -2.29 17.35 8.08
#